data_AF-A0A7S2G0K2-F1
#
_entry.id   AF-A0A7S2G0K2-F1
#
_cell.length_a   1.000
_cell.length_b   1.000
_cell.length_c   1.000
_cell.angle_alpha   90.00
_cell.angle_beta   90.00
_cell.angle_gamma   90.00
#
_symmetry.space_group_name_H-M   'P 1'
#
loop_
_entity.id
_entity.type
_entity.pdbx_description
1 polymer ?
#
loop_
_entity_poly.entity_id
_entity_poly.type
_entity_poly.pdbx_seq_one_letter_code
_entity_poly.pdbx_strand_id
1 'polypeptide(L)'
;GRFAPLESALGETARSRAVFEIAVNQPVLDMPEALWKAYIDFEIEQAKAIINGEADEDEEGEAPGEPGDRVRELYNRLLDRTKHVKVWVSFASFEASAPGGGGMEDARSIFRKAYDALKEEEGGMKDERVLLLEAWRDLEKSQPRDKQELGEVTKMMPRKLKKRRMVMGDDGEEQGWEEYYDYSFPDEEKAPVNLKILEMAHMWKKRKAEGDP
;
A
#
# COMPACT_ATOMS: atom_id res chain seq x y z
N GLY A 1 -32.09 -23.55 -29.67
CA GLY A 1 -31.62 -23.86 -28.32
C GLY A 1 -30.10 -23.93 -28.22
N ARG A 2 -29.39 -22.89 -28.66
CA ARG A 2 -27.92 -22.74 -28.49
C ARG A 2 -27.55 -21.62 -27.50
N PHE A 3 -28.54 -20.96 -26.88
CA PHE A 3 -28.36 -19.82 -25.99
C PHE A 3 -28.79 -20.10 -24.53
N ALA A 4 -29.57 -21.16 -24.26
CA ALA A 4 -30.07 -21.45 -22.91
C ALA A 4 -28.97 -21.77 -21.87
N PRO A 5 -27.84 -22.44 -22.20
CA PRO A 5 -26.74 -22.60 -21.26
C PRO A 5 -26.00 -21.29 -20.99
N LEU A 6 -25.97 -20.39 -21.98
CA LEU A 6 -25.32 -19.08 -21.90
C LEU A 6 -26.11 -18.17 -20.96
N GLU A 7 -27.43 -18.06 -21.16
CA GLU A 7 -28.38 -17.34 -20.30
C GLU A 7 -28.40 -17.88 -18.86
N SER A 8 -28.23 -19.20 -18.69
CA SER A 8 -28.16 -19.82 -17.36
C SER A 8 -26.85 -19.52 -16.63
N ALA A 9 -25.72 -19.38 -17.34
CA ALA A 9 -24.46 -18.96 -16.73
C ALA A 9 -24.45 -17.45 -16.44
N LEU A 10 -25.05 -16.64 -17.33
CA LEU A 10 -25.13 -15.18 -17.22
C LEU A 10 -26.03 -14.73 -16.05
N GLY A 11 -27.15 -15.42 -15.80
CA GLY A 11 -28.07 -15.11 -14.69
C GLY A 11 -27.50 -15.35 -13.28
N GLU A 12 -26.42 -16.12 -13.14
CA GLU A 12 -25.78 -16.37 -11.84
C GLU A 12 -24.80 -15.27 -11.46
N THR A 13 -24.10 -14.67 -12.42
CA THR A 13 -23.13 -13.58 -12.19
C THR A 13 -23.81 -12.32 -11.67
N ALA A 14 -24.81 -11.81 -12.40
CA ALA A 14 -25.54 -10.60 -12.01
C ALA A 14 -26.21 -10.76 -10.63
N ARG A 15 -26.79 -11.94 -10.38
CA ARG A 15 -27.37 -12.29 -9.07
C ARG A 15 -26.30 -12.32 -7.97
N SER A 16 -25.13 -12.91 -8.23
CA SER A 16 -24.03 -12.97 -7.26
C SER A 16 -23.50 -11.58 -6.91
N ARG A 17 -23.31 -10.71 -7.91
CA ARG A 17 -22.96 -9.30 -7.70
C ARG A 17 -23.96 -8.57 -6.81
N ALA A 18 -25.26 -8.71 -7.10
CA ALA A 18 -26.30 -8.09 -6.28
C ALA A 18 -26.26 -8.57 -4.82
N VAL A 19 -25.98 -9.86 -4.58
CA VAL A 19 -25.81 -10.39 -3.22
C VAL A 19 -24.58 -9.79 -2.53
N PHE A 20 -23.45 -9.71 -3.22
CA PHE A 20 -22.25 -9.07 -2.68
C PHE A 20 -22.49 -7.60 -2.35
N GLU A 21 -23.11 -6.83 -3.25
CA GLU A 21 -23.44 -5.41 -3.04
C GLU A 21 -24.36 -5.20 -1.85
N ILE A 22 -25.39 -6.03 -1.68
CA ILE A 22 -26.23 -5.97 -0.49
C ILE A 22 -25.39 -6.23 0.75
N ALA A 23 -24.54 -7.26 0.74
CA ALA A 23 -23.75 -7.67 1.90
C ALA A 23 -22.72 -6.61 2.33
N VAL A 24 -21.99 -5.98 1.40
CA VAL A 24 -20.96 -4.95 1.73
C VAL A 24 -21.56 -3.61 2.18
N ASN A 25 -22.85 -3.40 1.94
CA ASN A 25 -23.58 -2.21 2.37
C ASN A 25 -24.33 -2.40 3.69
N GLN A 26 -24.29 -3.59 4.31
CA GLN A 26 -24.90 -3.81 5.62
C GLN A 26 -24.02 -3.23 6.75
N PRO A 27 -24.52 -2.26 7.55
CA PRO A 27 -23.73 -1.63 8.63
C PRO A 27 -23.34 -2.59 9.76
N VAL A 28 -24.09 -3.69 9.93
CA VAL A 28 -23.85 -4.69 10.99
C VAL A 28 -22.58 -5.51 10.70
N LEU A 29 -22.14 -5.51 9.44
CA LEU A 29 -20.95 -6.19 8.97
C LEU A 29 -19.87 -5.16 8.62
N ASP A 30 -19.62 -4.16 9.47
CA ASP A 30 -18.49 -3.25 9.28
C ASP A 30 -17.16 -4.02 9.40
N MET A 31 -16.70 -4.48 8.23
CA MET A 31 -15.45 -5.17 7.89
C MET A 31 -15.27 -6.66 8.28
N PRO A 32 -16.08 -7.59 7.74
CA PRO A 32 -15.54 -8.91 7.43
C PRO A 32 -14.59 -8.72 6.23
N GLU A 33 -13.30 -8.50 6.49
CA GLU A 33 -12.24 -8.43 5.46
C GLU A 33 -12.36 -9.59 4.45
N ALA A 34 -12.84 -10.74 4.94
CA ALA A 34 -13.17 -11.92 4.15
C ALA A 34 -14.24 -11.68 3.06
N LEU A 35 -15.29 -10.89 3.32
CA LEU A 35 -16.34 -10.60 2.35
C LEU A 35 -15.83 -9.71 1.22
N TRP A 36 -15.12 -8.63 1.56
CA TRP A 36 -14.50 -7.75 0.58
C TRP A 36 -13.48 -8.50 -0.27
N LYS A 37 -12.65 -9.33 0.37
CA LYS A 37 -11.74 -10.21 -0.35
C LYS A 37 -12.49 -11.16 -1.29
N ALA A 38 -13.53 -11.82 -0.81
CA ALA A 38 -14.32 -12.74 -1.64
C ALA A 38 -14.97 -12.04 -2.84
N TYR A 39 -15.45 -10.81 -2.65
CA TYR A 39 -16.05 -10.04 -3.73
C TYR A 39 -15.00 -9.61 -4.77
N ILE A 40 -13.84 -9.13 -4.31
CA ILE A 40 -12.72 -8.77 -5.18
C ILE A 40 -12.20 -10.00 -5.94
N ASP A 41 -12.01 -11.14 -5.26
CA ASP A 41 -11.58 -12.39 -5.89
C ASP A 41 -12.59 -12.82 -6.99
N PHE A 42 -13.89 -12.72 -6.70
CA PHE A 42 -14.96 -13.01 -7.66
C PHE A 42 -14.86 -12.11 -8.91
N GLU A 43 -14.72 -10.79 -8.75
CA GLU A 43 -14.60 -9.90 -9.93
C GLU A 43 -13.28 -10.11 -10.69
N ILE A 44 -12.20 -10.51 -10.02
CA ILE A 44 -10.95 -10.91 -10.69
C ILE A 44 -11.17 -12.17 -11.55
N GLU A 45 -11.89 -13.17 -11.03
CA GLU A 45 -12.23 -14.38 -11.78
C GLU A 45 -13.12 -14.06 -12.98
N GLN A 46 -14.13 -13.19 -12.81
CA GLN A 46 -14.97 -12.75 -13.91
C GLN A 46 -14.18 -11.98 -14.98
N ALA A 47 -13.29 -11.06 -14.59
CA ALA A 47 -12.43 -10.34 -15.52
C ALA A 47 -11.54 -11.30 -16.33
N LYS A 48 -10.98 -12.34 -15.69
CA LYS A 48 -10.19 -13.37 -16.37
C LYS A 48 -11.04 -14.19 -17.36
N ALA A 49 -12.25 -14.59 -16.96
CA ALA A 49 -13.16 -15.33 -17.82
C ALA A 49 -13.51 -14.54 -19.09
N ILE A 50 -13.79 -13.23 -18.94
CA ILE A 50 -14.02 -12.32 -20.07
C ILE A 50 -12.80 -12.27 -20.99
N ILE A 51 -11.60 -12.01 -20.44
CA ILE A 51 -10.36 -11.90 -21.25
C ILE A 51 -10.03 -13.21 -21.97
N ASN A 52 -10.33 -14.35 -21.35
CA ASN A 52 -10.13 -15.67 -21.94
C ASN A 52 -11.19 -16.03 -23.00
N GLY A 53 -12.22 -15.19 -23.20
CA GLY A 53 -13.34 -15.44 -24.10
C GLY A 53 -14.31 -16.52 -23.60
N GLU A 54 -14.31 -16.77 -22.28
CA GLU A 54 -15.21 -17.72 -21.60
C GLU A 54 -16.53 -17.04 -21.17
N ALA A 55 -16.57 -15.71 -21.17
CA ALA A 55 -17.73 -14.89 -20.88
C ALA A 55 -17.83 -13.72 -21.87
N ASP A 56 -19.06 -13.31 -22.22
CA ASP A 56 -19.31 -12.18 -23.10
C ASP A 56 -19.23 -10.85 -22.32
N GLU A 57 -18.65 -9.80 -22.95
CA GLU A 57 -18.58 -8.43 -22.40
C GLU A 57 -19.94 -7.71 -22.43
N ASP A 58 -20.87 -8.19 -23.26
CA ASP A 58 -22.12 -7.51 -23.58
C ASP A 58 -23.22 -7.81 -22.54
N GLU A 59 -23.13 -7.21 -21.35
CA GLU A 59 -24.28 -7.09 -20.45
C GLU A 59 -25.10 -5.83 -20.84
N GLU A 60 -26.39 -6.01 -21.17
CA GLU A 60 -27.34 -4.92 -21.46
C GLU A 60 -27.44 -3.96 -20.26
N GLY A 61 -26.66 -2.88 -20.29
CA GLY A 61 -26.73 -1.78 -19.31
C GLY A 61 -25.42 -1.46 -18.58
N GLU A 62 -24.32 -2.15 -18.87
CA GLU A 62 -23.04 -1.87 -18.24
C GLU A 62 -22.20 -0.88 -19.07
N ALA A 63 -21.57 0.08 -18.38
CA ALA A 63 -20.74 1.08 -19.01
C ALA A 63 -19.55 0.42 -19.73
N PRO A 64 -19.15 0.89 -20.92
CA PRO A 64 -17.98 0.36 -21.60
C PRO A 64 -16.75 0.60 -20.72
N GLY A 65 -16.14 -0.47 -20.23
CA GLY A 65 -14.95 -0.45 -19.39
C GLY A 65 -14.03 -1.60 -19.76
N GLU A 66 -12.75 -1.49 -19.39
CA GLU A 66 -11.79 -2.55 -19.62
C GLU A 66 -11.99 -3.67 -18.58
N PRO A 67 -11.76 -4.95 -18.95
CA PRO A 67 -11.76 -6.05 -18.01
C PRO A 67 -10.82 -5.76 -16.83
N GLY A 68 -11.38 -5.62 -15.62
CA GLY A 68 -10.65 -5.23 -14.41
C GLY A 68 -11.15 -3.92 -13.76
N ASP A 69 -11.93 -3.10 -14.45
CA ASP A 69 -12.39 -1.81 -13.90
C ASP A 69 -13.24 -1.95 -12.64
N ARG A 70 -14.10 -2.98 -12.56
CA ARG A 70 -14.86 -3.28 -11.33
C ARG A 70 -13.94 -3.64 -10.17
N VAL A 71 -12.87 -4.39 -10.43
CA VAL A 71 -11.90 -4.76 -9.40
C VAL A 71 -11.23 -3.50 -8.85
N ARG A 72 -10.85 -2.56 -9.72
CA ARG A 72 -10.29 -1.24 -9.33
C ARG A 72 -11.30 -0.44 -8.52
N GLU A 73 -12.56 -0.41 -8.94
CA GLU A 73 -13.62 0.28 -8.21
C GLU A 73 -13.81 -0.29 -6.79
N LEU A 74 -13.82 -1.63 -6.65
CA LEU A 74 -13.92 -2.28 -5.35
C LEU A 74 -12.72 -1.98 -4.46
N TYR A 75 -11.49 -1.99 -5.00
CA TYR A 75 -10.31 -1.58 -4.24
C TYR A 75 -10.38 -0.12 -3.79
N ASN A 76 -10.78 0.79 -4.67
CA ASN A 76 -10.95 2.21 -4.31
C ASN A 76 -12.00 2.39 -3.21
N ARG A 77 -13.18 1.77 -3.35
CA ARG A 77 -14.24 1.80 -2.33
C ARG A 77 -13.78 1.22 -0.99
N LEU A 78 -12.95 0.18 -1.01
CA LEU A 78 -12.39 -0.39 0.20
C LEU A 78 -11.38 0.57 0.83
N LEU A 79 -10.52 1.21 0.03
CA LEU A 79 -9.52 2.17 0.49
C LEU A 79 -10.15 3.48 1.05
N ASP A 80 -11.33 3.86 0.57
CA ASP A 80 -12.11 4.96 1.15
C ASP A 80 -12.58 4.65 2.59
N ARG A 81 -12.69 3.36 2.94
CA ARG A 81 -13.12 2.89 4.27
C ARG A 81 -11.96 2.47 5.16
N THR A 82 -10.85 2.03 4.58
CA THR A 82 -9.68 1.54 5.33
C THR A 82 -8.36 1.99 4.71
N LYS A 83 -7.39 2.32 5.57
CA LYS A 83 -6.02 2.67 5.14
C LYS A 83 -5.04 1.51 5.33
N HIS A 84 -5.55 0.29 5.43
CA HIS A 84 -4.75 -0.87 5.79
C HIS A 84 -3.78 -1.26 4.66
N VAL A 85 -2.48 -1.32 4.97
CA VAL A 85 -1.40 -1.61 3.99
C VAL A 85 -1.61 -2.87 3.16
N LYS A 86 -2.17 -3.94 3.73
CA LYS A 86 -2.45 -5.17 2.97
C LYS A 86 -3.43 -4.96 1.81
N VAL A 87 -4.36 -4.00 1.92
CA VAL A 87 -5.28 -3.66 0.82
C VAL A 87 -4.50 -3.00 -0.32
N TRP A 88 -3.63 -2.04 0.00
CA TRP A 88 -2.73 -1.42 -0.98
C TRP A 88 -1.82 -2.44 -1.68
N VAL A 89 -1.20 -3.35 -0.93
CA VAL A 89 -0.34 -4.41 -1.49
C VAL A 89 -1.13 -5.35 -2.40
N SER A 90 -2.35 -5.74 -1.99
CA SER A 90 -3.24 -6.57 -2.80
C SER A 90 -3.64 -5.88 -4.10
N PHE A 91 -3.95 -4.58 -4.03
CA PHE A 91 -4.31 -3.79 -5.20
C PHE A 91 -3.14 -3.67 -6.18
N ALA A 92 -1.95 -3.31 -5.70
CA ALA A 92 -0.77 -3.25 -6.56
C ALA A 92 -0.41 -4.62 -7.17
N SER A 93 -0.60 -5.70 -6.39
CA SER A 93 -0.38 -7.07 -6.87
C SER A 93 -1.39 -7.47 -7.95
N PHE A 94 -2.65 -7.03 -7.82
CA PHE A 94 -3.66 -7.19 -8.86
C PHE A 94 -3.27 -6.46 -10.15
N GLU A 95 -2.86 -5.19 -10.06
CA GLU A 95 -2.43 -4.42 -11.24
C GLU A 95 -1.23 -5.06 -11.93
N ALA A 96 -0.26 -5.60 -11.17
CA ALA A 96 0.88 -6.31 -11.73
C ALA A 96 0.53 -7.70 -12.30
N SER A 97 -0.63 -8.25 -11.93
CA SER A 97 -1.06 -9.57 -12.39
C SER A 97 -1.75 -9.49 -13.76
N ALA A 98 -1.52 -10.51 -14.59
CA ALA A 98 -2.25 -10.71 -15.83
C ALA A 98 -3.10 -12.00 -15.73
N PRO A 99 -4.25 -12.10 -16.42
CA PRO A 99 -4.95 -11.05 -17.17
C PRO A 99 -5.91 -10.22 -16.29
N GLY A 100 -6.12 -8.93 -16.64
CA GLY A 100 -7.08 -8.01 -15.99
C GLY A 100 -6.44 -6.87 -15.16
N GLY A 101 -5.16 -6.98 -14.82
CA GLY A 101 -4.39 -5.85 -14.28
C GLY A 101 -3.88 -4.90 -15.38
N GLY A 102 -3.62 -3.65 -15.02
CA GLY A 102 -3.08 -2.60 -15.90
C GLY A 102 -1.57 -2.74 -16.16
N GLY A 103 -0.92 -3.66 -15.47
CA GLY A 103 0.48 -4.01 -15.61
C GLY A 103 1.37 -3.37 -14.55
N MET A 104 2.68 -3.51 -14.76
CA MET A 104 3.68 -3.16 -13.74
C MET A 104 3.74 -1.66 -13.45
N GLU A 105 3.49 -0.80 -14.44
CA GLU A 105 3.53 0.65 -14.21
C GLU A 105 2.37 1.12 -13.32
N ASP A 106 1.18 0.55 -13.51
CA ASP A 106 0.03 0.82 -12.65
C ASP A 106 0.28 0.29 -11.24
N ALA A 107 0.84 -0.91 -11.09
CA ALA A 107 1.26 -1.43 -9.79
C ALA A 107 2.23 -0.49 -9.06
N ARG A 108 3.24 0.03 -9.76
CA ARG A 108 4.18 1.04 -9.22
C ARG A 108 3.49 2.35 -8.86
N SER A 109 2.52 2.79 -9.66
CA SER A 109 1.70 3.96 -9.36
C SER A 109 0.91 3.75 -8.05
N ILE A 110 0.30 2.58 -7.86
CA ILE A 110 -0.39 2.22 -6.62
C ILE A 110 0.56 2.18 -5.43
N PHE A 111 1.76 1.59 -5.55
CA PHE A 111 2.74 1.61 -4.46
C PHE A 111 3.18 3.01 -4.07
N ARG A 112 3.41 3.91 -5.04
CA ARG A 112 3.75 5.31 -4.78
C ARG A 112 2.62 6.02 -4.04
N LYS A 113 1.38 5.90 -4.55
CA LYS A 113 0.18 6.46 -3.90
C LYS A 113 0.00 5.94 -2.47
N ALA A 114 0.18 4.64 -2.27
CA ALA A 114 0.09 4.01 -0.96
C ALA A 114 1.17 4.53 0.00
N TYR A 115 2.40 4.71 -0.47
CA TYR A 115 3.49 5.23 0.35
C TYR A 115 3.22 6.66 0.81
N ASP A 116 2.76 7.52 -0.10
CA ASP A 116 2.41 8.90 0.22
C ASP A 116 1.23 8.96 1.19
N ALA A 117 0.17 8.17 0.95
CA ALA A 117 -0.98 8.09 1.83
C ALA A 117 -0.60 7.65 3.26
N LEU A 118 0.20 6.59 3.42
CA LEU A 118 0.66 6.11 4.74
C LEU A 118 1.59 7.12 5.42
N LYS A 119 2.36 7.89 4.65
CA LYS A 119 3.26 8.93 5.19
C LYS A 119 2.50 10.13 5.74
N GLU A 120 1.36 10.47 5.15
CA GLU A 120 0.50 11.59 5.59
C GLU A 120 -0.31 11.27 6.86
N GLU A 121 -0.44 9.99 7.23
CA GLU A 121 -1.13 9.57 8.45
C GLU A 121 -0.39 9.96 9.74
N GLU A 122 -1.11 9.94 10.86
CA GLU A 122 -0.55 10.25 12.18
C GLU A 122 0.62 9.31 12.52
N GLY A 123 1.77 9.89 12.88
CA GLY A 123 3.00 9.14 13.14
C GLY A 123 3.69 8.58 11.89
N GLY A 124 3.14 8.83 10.69
CA GLY A 124 3.69 8.45 9.40
C GLY A 124 3.72 6.94 9.12
N MET A 125 2.93 6.15 9.86
CA MET A 125 2.74 4.69 9.71
C MET A 125 4.01 3.94 9.26
N LYS A 126 5.07 4.08 10.07
CA LYS A 126 6.41 3.65 9.68
C LYS A 126 6.51 2.14 9.45
N ASP A 127 5.86 1.34 10.30
CA ASP A 127 5.88 -0.12 10.18
C ASP A 127 5.14 -0.57 8.91
N GLU A 128 4.00 0.04 8.62
CA GLU A 128 3.20 -0.20 7.42
C GLU A 128 3.96 0.20 6.16
N ARG A 129 4.66 1.34 6.18
CA ARG A 129 5.51 1.77 5.04
C ARG A 129 6.68 0.83 4.80
N VAL A 130 7.28 0.28 5.87
CA VAL A 130 8.30 -0.77 5.72
C VAL A 130 7.70 -1.98 5.00
N LEU A 131 6.54 -2.46 5.46
CA LEU A 131 5.85 -3.62 4.88
C LEU A 131 5.48 -3.37 3.41
N LEU A 132 4.99 -2.17 3.09
CA LEU A 132 4.68 -1.76 1.72
C LEU A 132 5.92 -1.79 0.82
N LEU A 133 7.03 -1.22 1.26
CA LEU A 133 8.29 -1.18 0.50
C LEU A 133 8.91 -2.57 0.34
N GLU A 134 8.79 -3.43 1.35
CA GLU A 134 9.20 -4.83 1.25
C GLU A 134 8.40 -5.58 0.18
N ALA A 135 7.07 -5.43 0.20
CA ALA A 135 6.19 -6.02 -0.80
C ALA A 135 6.49 -5.49 -2.22
N TRP A 136 6.69 -4.18 -2.39
CA TRP A 136 7.06 -3.59 -3.68
C TRP A 136 8.40 -4.14 -4.18
N ARG A 137 9.43 -4.14 -3.32
CA ARG A 137 10.75 -4.66 -3.66
C ARG A 137 10.69 -6.13 -4.08
N ASP A 138 9.90 -6.93 -3.37
CA ASP A 138 9.80 -8.37 -3.64
C ASP A 138 8.99 -8.63 -4.92
N LEU A 139 8.00 -7.79 -5.23
CA LEU A 139 7.32 -7.80 -6.52
C LEU A 139 8.30 -7.47 -7.67
N GLU A 140 9.08 -6.39 -7.57
CA GLU A 140 10.08 -6.02 -8.61
C GLU A 140 11.12 -7.13 -8.82
N LYS A 141 11.59 -7.78 -7.74
CA LYS A 141 12.52 -8.92 -7.85
C LYS A 141 11.94 -10.12 -8.58
N SER A 142 10.62 -10.31 -8.50
CA SER A 142 9.96 -11.46 -9.14
C SER A 142 9.83 -11.29 -10.66
N GLN A 143 10.01 -10.07 -11.18
CA GLN A 143 9.88 -9.77 -12.60
C GLN A 143 11.17 -10.09 -13.38
N PRO A 144 11.07 -10.60 -14.62
CA PRO A 144 12.22 -10.93 -15.44
C PRO A 144 12.98 -9.69 -15.99
N ARG A 145 12.52 -8.46 -15.73
CA ARG A 145 13.07 -7.21 -16.27
C ARG A 145 13.54 -6.22 -15.21
N ASP A 146 14.57 -5.49 -15.63
CA ASP A 146 15.17 -4.22 -15.18
C ASP A 146 15.70 -4.08 -13.74
N LYS A 147 17.02 -3.87 -13.63
CA LYS A 147 17.71 -3.57 -12.37
C LYS A 147 17.46 -2.13 -11.90
N GLN A 148 17.00 -1.25 -12.79
CA GLN A 148 16.82 0.16 -12.48
C GLN A 148 15.69 0.38 -11.47
N GLU A 149 14.52 -0.19 -11.73
CA GLU A 149 13.28 -0.02 -10.94
C GLU A 149 13.42 -0.63 -9.54
N LEU A 150 14.03 -1.82 -9.44
CA LEU A 150 14.43 -2.39 -8.16
C LEU A 150 15.40 -1.47 -7.39
N GLY A 151 16.27 -0.76 -8.11
CA GLY A 151 17.19 0.21 -7.55
C GLY A 151 16.48 1.43 -6.95
N GLU A 152 15.33 1.83 -7.48
CA GLU A 152 14.52 2.93 -6.93
C GLU A 152 13.91 2.53 -5.58
N VAL A 153 13.21 1.39 -5.53
CA VAL A 153 12.60 0.90 -4.29
C VAL A 153 13.67 0.63 -3.23
N THR A 154 14.83 0.08 -3.62
CA THR A 154 15.94 -0.17 -2.70
C THR A 154 16.48 1.11 -2.07
N LYS A 155 16.47 2.24 -2.79
CA LYS A 155 16.88 3.55 -2.24
C LYS A 155 15.86 4.15 -1.27
N MET A 156 14.60 3.72 -1.33
CA MET A 156 13.54 4.17 -0.42
C MET A 156 13.52 3.37 0.89
N MET A 157 14.16 2.19 0.93
CA MET A 157 14.16 1.31 2.11
C MET A 157 14.68 2.03 3.37
N PRO A 158 13.95 1.95 4.49
CA PRO A 158 14.34 2.63 5.72
C PRO A 158 15.49 1.91 6.44
N ARG A 159 16.19 2.68 7.29
CA ARG A 159 17.16 2.15 8.25
C ARG A 159 16.46 1.85 9.56
N LYS A 160 16.64 0.63 10.08
CA LYS A 160 16.17 0.25 11.42
C LYS A 160 17.11 0.81 12.48
N LEU A 161 16.58 1.63 13.37
CA LEU A 161 17.30 2.27 14.47
C LEU A 161 16.88 1.63 15.80
N LYS A 162 17.86 1.41 16.68
CA LYS A 162 17.61 0.99 18.06
C LYS A 162 17.58 2.22 18.95
N LYS A 163 16.45 2.49 19.61
CA LYS A 163 16.26 3.63 20.50
C LYS A 163 15.93 3.16 21.92
N ARG A 164 16.09 4.07 22.88
CA ARG A 164 15.74 3.88 24.28
C ARG A 164 14.79 4.99 24.70
N ARG A 165 13.66 4.65 25.30
CA ARG A 165 12.73 5.61 25.93
C ARG A 165 12.63 5.34 27.42
N MET A 166 12.42 6.40 28.20
CA MET A 166 12.08 6.25 29.60
C MET A 166 10.63 5.77 29.70
N VAL A 167 10.40 4.73 30.50
CA VAL A 167 9.07 4.23 30.83
C VAL A 167 8.61 4.95 32.09
N MET A 168 7.45 5.58 31.98
CA MET A 168 6.77 6.21 33.11
C MET A 168 5.69 5.25 33.60
N GLY A 169 5.61 5.03 34.91
CA GLY A 169 4.48 4.35 35.54
C GLY A 169 3.22 5.22 35.54
N ASP A 170 2.08 4.62 35.88
CA ASP A 170 0.78 5.31 35.97
C ASP A 170 0.79 6.49 36.95
N ASP A 171 1.66 6.43 37.98
CA ASP A 171 1.85 7.48 38.99
C ASP A 171 2.91 8.53 38.59
N GLY A 172 3.47 8.42 37.37
CA GLY A 172 4.54 9.30 36.88
C GLY A 172 5.94 8.97 37.43
N GLU A 173 6.12 7.85 38.11
CA GLU A 173 7.43 7.38 38.55
C GLU A 173 8.24 6.78 37.39
N GLU A 174 9.55 7.05 37.36
CA GLU A 174 10.46 6.48 36.35
C GLU A 174 10.66 4.97 36.62
N GLN A 175 10.08 4.11 35.79
CA GLN A 175 10.14 2.64 35.94
C GLN A 175 11.31 1.99 35.19
N GLY A 176 12.06 2.77 34.40
CA GLY A 176 13.28 2.33 33.73
C GLY A 176 13.32 2.65 32.24
N TRP A 177 14.30 2.09 31.54
CA TRP A 177 14.49 2.30 30.10
C TRP A 177 13.98 1.12 29.30
N GLU A 178 13.12 1.37 28.31
CA GLU A 178 12.70 0.37 27.32
C GLU A 178 13.44 0.58 26.00
N GLU A 179 13.99 -0.51 25.46
CA GLU A 179 14.56 -0.53 24.11
C GLU A 179 13.44 -0.76 23.09
N TYR A 180 13.33 0.12 22.09
CA TYR A 180 12.37 -0.02 21.00
C TYR A 180 13.04 0.23 19.65
N TYR A 181 12.43 -0.30 18.59
CA TYR A 181 12.90 -0.07 17.22
C TYR A 181 12.11 1.07 16.58
N ASP A 182 12.82 1.89 15.81
CA ASP A 182 12.25 2.97 15.00
C ASP A 182 12.85 2.89 13.59
N TYR A 183 12.23 3.57 12.64
CA TYR A 183 12.66 3.60 11.24
C TYR A 183 13.00 5.03 10.80
N SER A 184 14.10 5.15 10.06
CA SER A 184 14.53 6.38 9.38
C SER A 184 14.41 6.19 7.88
N PHE A 185 13.54 6.97 7.24
CA PHE A 185 13.32 6.91 5.80
C PHE A 185 14.26 7.89 5.07
N PRO A 186 14.93 7.49 3.97
CA PRO A 186 15.90 8.34 3.28
C PRO A 186 15.35 9.66 2.75
N ASP A 187 14.06 9.73 2.40
CA ASP A 187 13.37 10.93 1.93
C ASP A 187 12.97 11.90 3.05
N GLU A 188 13.06 11.47 4.32
CA GLU A 188 12.76 12.28 5.51
C GLU A 188 14.02 12.74 6.25
N GLU A 189 15.18 12.18 5.91
CA GLU A 189 16.46 12.62 6.44
C GLU A 189 16.77 14.04 5.94
N LYS A 190 16.38 15.04 6.75
CA LYS A 190 16.80 16.43 6.54
C LYS A 190 18.32 16.42 6.39
N ALA A 191 18.82 17.02 5.30
CA ALA A 191 20.25 17.17 5.06
C ALA A 191 20.92 17.62 6.37
N PRO A 192 21.99 16.94 6.83
CA PRO A 192 22.55 17.22 8.14
C PRO A 192 22.86 18.71 8.21
N VAL A 193 22.22 19.41 9.15
CA VAL A 193 22.51 20.81 9.44
C VAL A 193 23.99 20.83 9.76
N ASN A 194 24.81 21.36 8.84
CA ASN A 194 26.26 21.14 8.80
C ASN A 194 26.88 21.31 10.20
N LEU A 195 27.12 20.19 10.90
CA LEU A 195 27.70 20.17 12.25
C LEU A 195 29.06 20.89 12.28
N LYS A 196 29.72 20.97 11.11
CA LYS A 196 30.93 21.78 10.86
C LYS A 196 30.77 23.27 11.22
N ILE A 197 29.59 23.87 11.06
CA ILE A 197 29.37 25.29 11.42
C ILE A 197 29.37 25.45 12.94
N LEU A 198 28.79 24.50 13.67
CA LEU A 198 28.78 24.49 15.12
C LEU A 198 30.18 24.21 15.70
N GLU A 199 30.92 23.26 15.09
CA GLU A 199 32.31 22.98 15.43
C GLU A 199 33.23 24.18 15.15
N MET A 200 33.06 24.86 14.01
CA MET A 200 33.82 26.08 13.68
C MET A 200 33.49 27.24 14.63
N ALA A 201 32.24 27.40 15.05
CA ALA A 201 31.84 28.39 16.05
C ALA A 201 32.47 28.10 17.43
N HIS A 202 32.52 26.83 17.84
CA HIS A 202 33.20 26.40 19.07
C HIS A 202 34.71 26.69 19.00
N MET A 203 35.34 26.39 17.86
CA MET A 203 36.76 26.64 17.62
C MET A 203 37.10 28.14 17.60
N TRP A 204 36.24 29.00 17.02
CA TRP A 204 36.42 30.46 17.04
C TRP A 204 36.32 31.03 18.45
N LYS A 205 35.34 30.57 19.24
CA LYS A 205 35.17 31.00 20.63
C LYS A 205 36.38 30.58 21.50
N LYS A 206 36.92 29.38 21.27
CA LYS A 206 38.12 28.91 21.97
C LYS A 206 39.37 29.74 21.63
N ARG A 207 39.56 30.07 20.34
CA ARG A 207 40.66 30.96 19.89
C ARG A 207 40.55 32.39 20.43
N LYS A 208 39.34 32.89 20.67
CA LYS A 208 39.16 34.20 21.33
C LYS A 208 39.49 34.18 22.82
N ALA A 209 39.28 33.05 23.50
CA ALA A 209 39.59 32.92 24.93
C ALA A 209 41.09 32.70 25.21
N GLU A 210 41.84 32.14 24.25
CA GLU A 210 43.29 31.91 24.34
C GLU A 210 44.13 33.10 23.86
N GLY A 211 43.51 34.17 23.36
CA GLY A 211 44.16 35.31 22.71
C GLY A 211 44.06 36.67 23.42
N ASP A 212 43.65 36.70 24.69
CA ASP A 212 43.61 37.93 25.50
C ASP A 212 44.77 37.89 26.53
N PRO A 213 45.86 38.66 26.34
CA PRO A 213 47.00 38.73 27.28
C PRO A 213 46.70 39.52 28.56
#